data_AF-A0A940NKY4-F1
#
_entry.id   AF-A0A940NKY4-F1
#
_cell.length_a   1.000
_cell.length_b   1.000
_cell.length_c   1.000
_cell.angle_alpha   90.00
_cell.angle_beta   90.00
_cell.angle_gamma   90.00
#
_symmetry.space_group_name_H-M   'P 1'
#
loop_
_entity.id
_entity.type
_entity.pdbx_description
1 polymer ?
#
loop_
_entity_poly.entity_id
_entity_poly.type
_entity_poly.pdbx_seq_one_letter_code
_entity_poly.pdbx_strand_id
1 'polypeptide(L)'
;MMLRKNKGIINEIIYNHTAYYKGKYRHYPTITELKSILDDIINSNSTTGYIRITPFYINEQLNMQIEYEEYMFYIECRDSFDEKDQRLHILECLEPIDQPRALNDLKLGAILYPICKNNDVTSYKIALERYKNSLKEILPKMMDIAKSEMELKEEDTAFGYFCFEIHSE
;
A
#
# COMPACT_ATOMS: atom_id res chain seq x y z
N MET A 1 -3.34 -6.55 -22.73
CA MET A 1 -4.54 -6.08 -22.01
C MET A 1 -4.31 -4.62 -21.62
N MET A 2 -5.20 -3.68 -21.94
CA MET A 2 -5.05 -2.27 -21.55
C MET A 2 -5.57 -2.06 -20.13
N LEU A 3 -4.83 -1.29 -19.32
CA LEU A 3 -5.30 -0.81 -18.03
C LEU A 3 -6.55 0.05 -18.25
N ARG A 4 -7.66 -0.35 -17.64
CA ARG A 4 -8.91 0.41 -17.66
C ARG A 4 -8.80 1.53 -16.64
N LYS A 5 -9.22 2.73 -17.02
CA LYS A 5 -9.39 3.85 -16.10
C LYS A 5 -10.75 3.69 -15.41
N ASN A 6 -10.74 3.38 -14.12
CA ASN A 6 -11.95 3.35 -13.30
C ASN A 6 -12.48 4.79 -13.10
N LYS A 7 -13.78 4.92 -12.78
CA LYS A 7 -14.42 6.24 -12.58
C LYS A 7 -14.07 6.79 -11.21
N GLY A 8 -14.00 8.11 -11.07
CA GLY A 8 -13.81 8.79 -9.78
C GLY A 8 -12.41 9.37 -9.61
N ILE A 9 -12.31 10.46 -8.85
CA ILE A 9 -11.12 11.33 -8.79
C ILE A 9 -9.87 10.56 -8.34
N ILE A 10 -9.99 9.70 -7.33
CA ILE A 10 -8.88 8.86 -6.83
C ILE A 10 -8.38 7.91 -7.91
N ASN A 11 -9.29 7.25 -8.65
CA ASN A 11 -8.91 6.38 -9.77
C ASN A 11 -8.21 7.14 -10.88
N GLU A 12 -8.58 8.40 -11.14
CA GLU A 12 -7.89 9.23 -12.11
C GLU A 12 -6.46 9.56 -11.66
N ILE A 13 -6.28 9.91 -10.39
CA ILE A 13 -4.97 10.16 -9.80
C ILE A 13 -4.10 8.90 -9.93
N ILE A 14 -4.58 7.75 -9.47
CA ILE A 14 -3.84 6.49 -9.54
C ILE A 14 -3.52 6.13 -10.99
N TYR A 15 -4.47 6.22 -11.91
CA TYR A 15 -4.24 5.94 -13.33
C TYR A 15 -3.16 6.85 -13.92
N ASN A 16 -3.20 8.15 -13.65
CA ASN A 16 -2.23 9.11 -14.20
C ASN A 16 -0.80 8.84 -13.73
N HIS A 17 -0.64 8.27 -12.53
CA HIS A 17 0.68 7.95 -11.97
C HIS A 17 1.14 6.52 -12.26
N THR A 18 0.24 5.59 -12.57
CA THR A 18 0.57 4.15 -12.72
C THR A 18 0.35 3.59 -14.14
N ALA A 19 -0.29 4.34 -15.03
CA ALA A 19 -0.53 3.91 -16.41
C ALA A 19 0.47 4.56 -17.38
N TYR A 20 1.35 3.75 -17.97
CA TYR A 20 2.29 4.20 -18.99
C TYR A 20 1.80 3.83 -20.41
N TYR A 21 2.20 4.64 -21.39
CA TYR A 21 1.88 4.43 -22.81
C TYR A 21 0.37 4.24 -23.06
N LYS A 22 -0.45 5.20 -22.57
CA LYS A 22 -1.92 5.16 -22.66
C LYS A 22 -2.55 3.90 -22.01
N GLY A 23 -1.97 3.44 -20.90
CA GLY A 23 -2.42 2.25 -20.19
C GLY A 23 -2.02 0.93 -20.82
N LYS A 24 -1.05 0.91 -21.75
CA LYS A 24 -0.50 -0.34 -22.29
C LYS A 24 0.40 -1.04 -21.27
N TYR A 25 1.09 -0.29 -20.42
CA TYR A 25 2.01 -0.80 -19.41
C TYR A 25 1.65 -0.26 -18.04
N ARG A 26 1.87 -1.08 -17.00
CA ARG A 26 1.78 -0.67 -15.61
C ARG A 26 3.15 -0.16 -15.16
N HIS A 27 3.16 1.05 -14.62
CA HIS A 27 4.27 1.60 -13.86
C HIS A 27 4.00 1.32 -12.39
N TYR A 28 5.01 0.85 -11.68
CA TYR A 28 4.96 0.65 -10.24
C TYR A 28 5.72 1.78 -9.55
N PRO A 29 5.02 2.68 -8.85
CA PRO A 29 5.64 3.83 -8.20
C PRO A 29 6.78 3.44 -7.27
N THR A 30 7.84 4.24 -7.27
CA THR A 30 8.88 4.26 -6.24
C THR A 30 8.36 4.93 -4.95
N ILE A 31 9.15 4.93 -3.88
CA ILE A 31 8.78 5.57 -2.60
C ILE A 31 8.43 7.06 -2.78
N THR A 32 9.20 7.79 -3.60
CA THR A 32 8.98 9.23 -3.84
C THR A 32 7.67 9.46 -4.60
N GLU A 33 7.42 8.65 -5.63
CA GLU A 33 6.19 8.73 -6.41
C GLU A 33 4.97 8.33 -5.57
N LEU A 34 5.08 7.27 -4.76
CA LEU A 34 4.03 6.88 -3.82
C LEU A 34 3.64 8.05 -2.90
N LYS A 35 4.62 8.74 -2.31
CA LYS A 35 4.34 9.91 -1.46
C LYS A 35 3.58 11.00 -2.22
N SER A 36 3.98 11.29 -3.46
CA SER A 36 3.28 12.24 -4.32
C SER A 36 1.84 11.80 -4.62
N ILE A 37 1.61 10.51 -4.91
CA ILE A 37 0.28 9.96 -5.14
C ILE A 37 -0.60 10.11 -3.90
N LEU A 38 -0.05 9.79 -2.71
CA LEU A 38 -0.77 9.94 -1.44
C LEU A 38 -1.13 11.41 -1.20
N ASP A 39 -0.21 12.35 -1.45
CA ASP A 39 -0.47 13.78 -1.32
C ASP A 39 -1.58 14.25 -2.28
N ASP A 40 -1.57 13.81 -3.53
CA ASP A 40 -2.61 14.13 -4.51
C ASP A 40 -3.99 13.59 -4.07
N ILE A 41 -4.04 12.34 -3.57
CA ILE A 41 -5.27 11.74 -3.05
C ILE A 41 -5.78 12.53 -1.83
N ILE A 42 -4.89 12.85 -0.88
CA ILE A 42 -5.23 13.63 0.32
C ILE A 42 -5.75 15.03 -0.07
N ASN A 43 -5.17 15.66 -1.09
CA ASN A 43 -5.55 17.00 -1.54
C ASN A 43 -6.82 17.00 -2.41
N SER A 44 -7.21 15.86 -2.97
CA SER A 44 -8.41 15.72 -3.82
C SER A 44 -9.74 15.92 -3.11
N ASN A 45 -9.76 15.88 -1.76
CA ASN A 45 -10.97 15.92 -0.93
C ASN A 45 -12.03 14.87 -1.34
N SER A 46 -11.60 13.74 -1.88
CA SER A 46 -12.46 12.65 -2.34
C SER A 46 -12.18 11.38 -1.55
N THR A 47 -13.15 10.46 -1.53
CA THR A 47 -13.00 9.09 -1.03
C THR A 47 -13.30 8.09 -2.14
N THR A 48 -12.84 6.87 -2.00
CA THR A 48 -13.28 5.70 -2.81
C THR A 48 -13.59 4.54 -1.86
N GLY A 49 -14.29 3.51 -2.35
CA GLY A 49 -14.68 2.34 -1.55
C GLY A 49 -13.48 1.63 -0.92
N TYR A 50 -12.36 1.51 -1.65
CA TYR A 50 -11.09 1.09 -1.05
C TYR A 50 -9.86 1.58 -1.80
N ILE A 51 -8.72 1.62 -1.11
CA ILE A 51 -7.39 1.64 -1.71
C ILE A 51 -6.57 0.51 -1.10
N ARG A 52 -5.85 -0.22 -1.95
CA ARG A 52 -4.87 -1.24 -1.58
C ARG A 52 -3.50 -0.88 -2.14
N ILE A 53 -2.47 -0.93 -1.31
CA ILE A 53 -1.07 -0.64 -1.68
C ILE A 53 -0.21 -1.81 -1.20
N THR A 54 0.31 -2.59 -2.14
CA THR A 54 1.19 -3.73 -1.86
C THR A 54 2.63 -3.34 -2.15
N PRO A 55 3.50 -3.25 -1.12
CA PRO A 55 4.92 -3.01 -1.32
C PRO A 55 5.62 -4.26 -1.86
N PHE A 56 6.64 -4.04 -2.68
CA PHE A 56 7.58 -5.07 -3.09
C PHE A 56 8.96 -4.48 -3.33
N TYR A 57 9.99 -5.33 -3.24
CA TYR A 57 11.38 -4.96 -3.49
C TYR A 57 11.90 -5.76 -4.67
N ILE A 58 12.55 -5.08 -5.61
CA ILE A 58 13.23 -5.68 -6.75
C ILE A 58 14.73 -5.50 -6.55
N ASN A 59 15.52 -6.53 -6.85
CA ASN A 59 16.95 -6.41 -7.07
C ASN A 59 17.28 -6.82 -8.52
N GLU A 60 17.69 -5.86 -9.34
CA GLU A 60 17.95 -6.08 -10.77
C GLU A 60 19.21 -6.91 -11.03
N GLN A 61 20.22 -6.79 -10.16
CA GLN A 61 21.47 -7.53 -10.28
C GLN A 61 21.28 -9.03 -10.02
N LEU A 62 20.48 -9.36 -9.00
CA LEU A 62 20.17 -10.75 -8.67
C LEU A 62 18.98 -11.31 -9.46
N ASN A 63 18.25 -10.45 -10.17
CA ASN A 63 17.00 -10.78 -10.87
C ASN A 63 15.98 -11.47 -9.92
N MET A 64 15.79 -10.87 -8.74
CA MET A 64 14.92 -11.37 -7.69
C MET A 64 13.93 -10.29 -7.22
N GLN A 65 12.77 -10.72 -6.73
CA GLN A 65 11.72 -9.86 -6.18
C GLN A 65 11.11 -10.50 -4.94
N ILE A 66 10.74 -9.66 -3.96
CA ILE A 66 9.94 -10.06 -2.80
C ILE A 66 8.73 -9.14 -2.69
N GLU A 67 7.54 -9.73 -2.56
CA GLU A 67 6.30 -9.03 -2.24
C GLU A 67 6.03 -9.09 -0.74
N TYR A 68 5.61 -7.97 -0.15
CA TYR A 68 5.41 -7.83 1.29
C TYR A 68 3.92 -7.74 1.61
N GLU A 69 3.21 -8.86 1.47
CA GLU A 69 1.78 -8.91 1.73
C GLU A 69 1.43 -8.52 3.17
N GLU A 70 2.29 -8.83 4.13
CA GLU A 70 2.11 -8.51 5.54
C GLU A 70 2.24 -7.00 5.85
N TYR A 71 2.85 -6.24 4.93
CA TYR A 71 2.98 -4.78 5.00
C TYR A 71 2.06 -4.04 4.02
N MET A 72 1.11 -4.76 3.41
CA MET A 72 0.08 -4.17 2.56
C MET A 72 -0.74 -3.14 3.35
N PHE A 73 -0.95 -1.97 2.77
CA PHE A 73 -1.95 -1.01 3.26
C PHE A 73 -3.27 -1.22 2.53
N TYR A 74 -4.36 -1.30 3.28
CA TYR A 74 -5.71 -1.48 2.77
C TYR A 74 -6.68 -0.63 3.60
N ILE A 75 -7.12 0.49 3.02
CA ILE A 75 -8.21 1.29 3.58
C ILE A 75 -9.52 0.94 2.90
N GLU A 76 -10.54 0.67 3.70
CA GLU A 76 -11.90 0.35 3.24
C GLU A 76 -12.91 1.36 3.82
N CYS A 77 -13.75 1.95 2.98
CA CYS A 77 -14.86 2.78 3.42
C CYS A 77 -16.17 1.99 3.40
N ARG A 78 -16.89 2.03 4.52
CA ARG A 78 -18.14 1.29 4.76
C ARG A 78 -19.28 2.25 5.10
N ASP A 79 -20.52 1.83 4.90
CA ASP A 79 -21.70 2.62 5.30
C ASP A 79 -21.82 2.75 6.81
N SER A 80 -21.52 1.66 7.53
CA SER A 80 -21.55 1.60 8.99
C SER A 80 -20.57 0.56 9.51
N PHE A 81 -19.92 0.87 10.62
CA PHE A 81 -19.10 -0.04 11.41
C PHE A 81 -19.03 0.48 12.85
N ASP A 82 -18.73 -0.41 13.79
CA ASP A 82 -18.39 -0.05 15.17
C ASP A 82 -16.92 -0.41 15.51
N GLU A 83 -16.49 -0.12 16.75
CA GLU A 83 -15.13 -0.42 17.19
C GLU A 83 -14.81 -1.93 17.17
N LYS A 84 -15.82 -2.78 17.36
CA LYS A 84 -15.66 -4.23 17.32
C LYS A 84 -15.42 -4.69 15.88
N ASP A 85 -16.17 -4.13 14.92
CA ASP A 85 -15.97 -4.38 13.49
C ASP A 85 -14.56 -3.98 13.04
N GLN A 86 -14.09 -2.80 13.48
CA GLN A 86 -12.74 -2.34 13.17
C GLN A 86 -11.66 -3.28 13.74
N ARG A 87 -11.82 -3.69 15.01
CA ARG A 87 -10.88 -4.62 15.63
C ARG A 87 -10.87 -5.99 14.95
N LEU A 88 -12.05 -6.51 14.60
CA LEU A 88 -12.18 -7.79 13.92
C LEU A 88 -11.51 -7.74 12.54
N HIS A 89 -11.76 -6.67 11.77
CA HIS A 89 -11.13 -6.47 10.47
C HIS A 89 -9.61 -6.47 10.54
N ILE A 90 -9.03 -5.76 11.52
CA ILE A 90 -7.57 -5.75 11.72
C ILE A 90 -7.05 -7.17 12.02
N LEU A 91 -7.73 -7.92 12.89
CA LEU A 91 -7.33 -9.29 13.24
C LEU A 91 -7.41 -10.22 12.02
N GLU A 92 -8.49 -10.17 11.25
CA GLU A 92 -8.68 -10.96 10.04
C GLU A 92 -7.61 -10.64 8.97
N CYS A 93 -7.16 -9.39 8.88
CA CYS A 93 -6.11 -9.00 7.94
C CYS A 93 -4.69 -9.35 8.41
N LEU A 94 -4.47 -9.46 9.73
CA LEU A 94 -3.20 -9.88 10.32
C LEU A 94 -3.06 -11.41 10.38
N GLU A 95 -4.16 -12.15 10.51
CA GLU A 95 -4.18 -13.61 10.56
C GLU A 95 -5.06 -14.20 9.45
N PRO A 96 -4.69 -14.04 8.16
CA PRO A 96 -5.48 -14.66 7.10
C PRO A 96 -5.45 -16.19 7.25
N ILE A 97 -6.64 -16.80 7.10
CA ILE A 97 -6.89 -18.24 7.31
C ILE A 97 -5.95 -19.13 6.47
N ASP A 98 -5.51 -18.63 5.32
CA ASP A 98 -4.72 -19.39 4.35
C ASP A 98 -3.19 -19.27 4.56
N GLN A 99 -2.72 -18.19 5.20
CA GLN A 99 -1.29 -17.94 5.46
C GLN A 99 -1.11 -17.09 6.73
N PRO A 100 -0.71 -17.67 7.87
CA PRO A 100 -0.42 -16.89 9.07
C PRO A 100 0.68 -15.88 8.78
N ARG A 101 0.39 -14.57 8.88
CA ARG A 101 1.41 -13.53 8.75
C ARG A 101 2.14 -13.40 10.08
N ALA A 102 3.45 -13.18 10.03
CA ALA A 102 4.28 -13.03 11.24
C ALA A 102 4.03 -11.70 12.00
N LEU A 103 3.16 -10.83 11.50
CA LEU A 103 2.94 -9.49 12.01
C LEU A 103 1.96 -9.48 13.20
N ASN A 104 2.43 -9.89 14.38
CA ASN A 104 1.64 -9.80 15.61
C ASN A 104 1.74 -8.40 16.25
N ASP A 105 1.39 -7.35 15.50
CA ASP A 105 1.40 -5.96 15.97
C ASP A 105 0.09 -5.26 15.63
N LEU A 106 -0.84 -5.25 16.59
CA LEU A 106 -2.13 -4.57 16.45
C LEU A 106 -2.01 -3.06 16.17
N LYS A 107 -0.94 -2.40 16.62
CA LYS A 107 -0.76 -0.97 16.35
C LYS A 107 -0.42 -0.75 14.88
N LEU A 108 0.46 -1.60 14.34
CA LEU A 108 0.78 -1.58 12.92
C LEU A 108 -0.43 -2.00 12.08
N GLY A 109 -1.18 -3.01 12.52
CA GLY A 109 -2.45 -3.41 11.91
C GLY A 109 -3.47 -2.26 11.82
N ALA A 110 -3.59 -1.43 12.86
CA ALA A 110 -4.48 -0.26 12.83
C ALA A 110 -4.03 0.85 11.86
N ILE A 111 -2.75 0.86 11.47
CA ILE A 111 -2.22 1.76 10.42
C ILE A 111 -2.43 1.16 9.04
N LEU A 112 -2.21 -0.15 8.89
CA LEU A 112 -2.27 -0.87 7.61
C LEU A 112 -3.71 -1.17 7.18
N TYR A 113 -4.63 -1.40 8.11
CA TYR A 113 -6.00 -1.84 7.82
C TYR A 113 -7.07 -0.90 8.41
N PRO A 114 -7.04 0.42 8.10
CA PRO A 114 -8.03 1.36 8.62
C PRO A 114 -9.39 1.20 7.92
N ILE A 115 -10.47 1.39 8.67
CA ILE A 115 -11.82 1.54 8.12
C ILE A 115 -12.27 3.00 8.26
N CYS A 116 -12.93 3.52 7.23
CA CYS A 116 -13.59 4.83 7.21
C CYS A 116 -15.09 4.69 6.94
N LYS A 117 -15.85 5.76 7.21
CA LYS A 117 -17.21 5.86 6.67
C LYS A 117 -17.18 6.34 5.23
N ASN A 118 -18.12 5.89 4.44
CA ASN A 118 -18.34 6.42 3.09
C ASN A 118 -18.49 7.95 3.14
N ASN A 119 -17.75 8.64 2.27
CA ASN A 119 -17.66 10.10 2.20
C ASN A 119 -17.06 10.81 3.43
N ASP A 120 -16.49 10.09 4.41
CA ASP A 120 -15.75 10.70 5.51
C ASP A 120 -14.32 11.05 5.08
N VAL A 121 -14.21 12.17 4.37
CA VAL A 121 -12.95 12.72 3.86
C VAL A 121 -11.94 12.96 4.99
N THR A 122 -12.39 13.36 6.18
CA THR A 122 -11.48 13.69 7.29
C THR A 122 -10.78 12.45 7.80
N SER A 123 -11.53 11.40 8.14
CA SER A 123 -10.96 10.14 8.61
C SER A 123 -10.09 9.48 7.52
N TYR A 124 -10.52 9.58 6.26
CA TYR A 124 -9.76 9.07 5.11
C TYR A 124 -8.37 9.70 4.99
N LYS A 125 -8.30 11.04 5.05
CA LYS A 125 -7.04 11.78 5.01
C LYS A 125 -6.13 11.43 6.19
N ILE A 126 -6.71 11.34 7.39
CA ILE A 126 -5.95 10.97 8.60
C ILE A 126 -5.31 9.59 8.44
N ALA A 127 -6.04 8.62 7.89
CA ALA A 127 -5.53 7.27 7.65
C ALA A 127 -4.39 7.26 6.62
N LEU A 128 -4.55 7.95 5.49
CA LEU A 128 -3.50 8.06 4.47
C LEU A 128 -2.25 8.78 4.99
N GLU A 129 -2.41 9.85 5.77
CA GLU A 129 -1.30 10.54 6.42
C GLU A 129 -0.57 9.64 7.42
N ARG A 130 -1.31 8.84 8.21
CA ARG A 130 -0.69 7.88 9.13
C ARG A 130 0.14 6.84 8.39
N TYR A 131 -0.39 6.29 7.30
CA TYR A 131 0.36 5.36 6.45
C TYR A 131 1.59 6.02 5.83
N LYS A 132 1.44 7.20 5.21
CA LYS A 132 2.57 7.95 4.63
C LYS A 132 3.69 8.19 5.64
N ASN A 133 3.32 8.54 6.88
CA ASN A 133 4.27 8.79 7.97
C ASN A 133 4.89 7.50 8.54
N SER A 134 4.19 6.37 8.52
CA SER A 134 4.71 5.08 9.01
C SER A 134 5.69 4.42 8.04
N LEU A 135 5.70 4.80 6.75
CA LEU A 135 6.67 4.29 5.77
C LEU A 135 8.13 4.42 6.23
N LYS A 136 8.47 5.48 6.98
CA LYS A 136 9.83 5.68 7.52
C LYS A 136 10.27 4.57 8.50
N GLU A 137 9.31 3.92 9.15
CA GLU A 137 9.52 2.84 10.12
C GLU A 137 9.33 1.46 9.49
N ILE A 138 8.43 1.35 8.50
CA ILE A 138 8.10 0.09 7.82
C ILE A 138 9.17 -0.29 6.78
N LEU A 139 9.65 0.67 5.98
CA LEU A 139 10.62 0.41 4.91
C LEU A 139 11.93 -0.23 5.42
N PRO A 140 12.54 0.23 6.53
CA PRO A 140 13.71 -0.45 7.08
C PRO A 140 13.46 -1.91 7.45
N LYS A 141 12.30 -2.23 8.05
CA LYS A 141 11.94 -3.61 8.40
C LYS A 141 11.80 -4.50 7.16
N MET A 142 11.14 -3.99 6.12
CA MET A 142 11.04 -4.70 4.83
C MET A 142 12.43 -4.89 4.19
N MET A 143 13.32 -3.91 4.32
CA MET A 143 14.69 -4.00 3.80
C MET A 143 15.51 -5.06 4.54
N ASP A 144 15.36 -5.18 5.85
CA ASP A 144 16.02 -6.23 6.63
C ASP A 144 15.53 -7.63 6.22
N ILE A 145 14.24 -7.76 5.91
CA ILE A 145 13.68 -9.00 5.33
C ILE A 145 14.30 -9.27 3.96
N ALA A 146 14.35 -8.29 3.05
CA ALA A 146 14.99 -8.48 1.72
C ALA A 146 16.45 -8.91 1.84
N LYS A 147 17.22 -8.29 2.74
CA LYS A 147 18.62 -8.68 2.97
C LYS A 147 18.75 -10.12 3.41
N SER A 148 17.86 -10.59 4.29
CA SER A 148 17.86 -11.96 4.77
C SER A 148 17.43 -12.95 3.69
N GLU A 149 16.25 -12.74 3.10
CA GLU A 149 15.61 -13.68 2.18
C GLU A 149 16.30 -13.76 0.81
N MET A 150 16.92 -12.67 0.35
CA MET A 150 17.65 -12.62 -0.92
C MET A 150 19.17 -12.77 -0.73
N GLU A 151 19.63 -12.96 0.51
CA GLU A 151 21.06 -13.02 0.88
C GLU A 151 21.87 -11.82 0.34
N LEU A 152 21.28 -10.61 0.38
CA LEU A 152 21.90 -9.41 -0.21
C LEU A 152 23.23 -9.09 0.46
N LYS A 153 24.27 -8.92 -0.36
CA LYS A 153 25.53 -8.31 0.08
C LYS A 153 25.43 -6.79 -0.01
N GLU A 154 26.36 -6.09 0.64
CA GLU A 154 26.40 -4.62 0.59
C GLU A 154 26.44 -4.09 -0.85
N GLU A 155 27.21 -4.74 -1.72
CA GLU A 155 27.32 -4.39 -3.14
C GLU A 155 26.00 -4.57 -3.92
N ASP A 156 25.16 -5.53 -3.55
CA ASP A 156 23.88 -5.79 -4.22
C ASP A 156 22.83 -4.71 -3.88
N THR A 157 22.94 -4.07 -2.72
CA THR A 157 21.92 -3.12 -2.24
C THR A 157 21.74 -1.91 -3.15
N ALA A 158 22.77 -1.51 -3.89
CA ALA A 158 22.72 -0.40 -4.83
C ALA A 158 21.86 -0.69 -6.08
N PHE A 159 21.57 -1.97 -6.35
CA PHE A 159 20.85 -2.44 -7.53
C PHE A 159 19.38 -2.77 -7.24
N GLY A 160 18.90 -2.50 -6.04
CA GLY A 160 17.52 -2.74 -5.69
C GLY A 160 16.78 -1.52 -5.18
N TYR A 161 15.46 -1.57 -5.33
CA TYR A 161 14.57 -0.47 -5.02
C TYR A 161 13.18 -1.00 -4.62
N PHE A 162 12.49 -0.20 -3.80
CA PHE A 162 11.11 -0.45 -3.43
C PHE A 162 10.15 0.11 -4.47
N CYS A 163 9.17 -0.71 -4.82
CA CYS A 163 8.04 -0.37 -5.66
C CYS A 163 6.72 -0.70 -4.96
N PHE A 164 5.64 -0.13 -5.48
CA PHE A 164 4.31 -0.30 -4.90
C PHE A 164 3.29 -0.60 -5.99
N GLU A 165 2.47 -1.64 -5.78
CA GLU A 165 1.26 -1.84 -6.58
C GLU A 165 0.09 -1.16 -5.89
N ILE A 166 -0.63 -0.31 -6.63
CA ILE A 166 -1.76 0.47 -6.10
C ILE A 166 -3.04 0.08 -6.84
N HIS A 167 -4.06 -0.31 -6.09
CA HIS A 167 -5.39 -0.62 -6.60
C HIS A 167 -6.46 0.16 -5.84
N SER A 168 -7.54 0.49 -6.53
CA SER A 168 -8.71 1.17 -5.97
C SER A 168 -9.99 0.75 -6.67
N GLU A 169 -11.12 0.83 -5.96
CA GLU A 169 -12.46 0.67 -6.52
C GLU A 169 -12.80 1.80 -7.50
#